data_AF-A0A319EMV4-F1
#
_entry.id   AF-A0A319EMV4-F1
#
_cell.length_a   1.000
_cell.length_b   1.000
_cell.length_c   1.000
_cell.angle_alpha   90.00
_cell.angle_beta   90.00
_cell.angle_gamma   90.00
#
_symmetry.space_group_name_H-M   'P 1'
#
loop_
_entity.id
_entity.type
_entity.pdbx_description
1 polymer ?
#
loop_
_entity_poly.entity_id
_entity_poly.type
_entity_poly.pdbx_seq_one_letter_code
_entity_poly.pdbx_strand_id
1 'polypeptide(L)'
;IDCVPGPPPERNSWASFGYGPGATVYGYPSKGGRYELDHCFGIELDFLGLDRFNTTPHPPKSDPEWQVKEDAHCARMRRLGARWVPPYDDDFQWSVMGPKDTDTYIRVGWPAGGGVWVLSITYGEAWERGTA
;
A
#
# COMPACT_ATOMS: atom_id res chain seq x y z
N ILE A 1 29.90 -10.93 -14.81
CA ILE A 1 29.51 -10.15 -13.62
C ILE A 1 28.38 -10.93 -12.98
N ASP A 2 28.68 -11.60 -11.87
CA ASP A 2 27.71 -12.39 -11.12
C ASP A 2 26.96 -11.40 -10.22
N CYS A 3 25.79 -10.95 -10.66
CA CYS A 3 24.98 -10.01 -9.89
C CYS A 3 24.35 -10.77 -8.74
N VAL A 4 25.09 -10.93 -7.63
CA VAL A 4 24.48 -11.32 -6.36
C VAL A 4 23.46 -10.23 -6.01
N PRO A 5 22.16 -10.53 -5.94
CA PRO A 5 21.18 -9.55 -5.52
C PRO A 5 21.60 -9.02 -4.15
N GLY A 6 21.76 -7.71 -4.03
CA GLY A 6 22.01 -7.08 -2.74
C GLY A 6 20.92 -7.46 -1.74
N PRO A 7 21.18 -7.37 -0.42
CA PRO A 7 20.12 -7.56 0.56
C PRO A 7 18.94 -6.64 0.19
N PRO A 8 17.69 -7.11 0.31
CA PRO A 8 16.53 -6.29 0.01
C PRO A 8 16.64 -4.98 0.81
N PRO A 9 16.29 -3.82 0.21
CA PRO A 9 16.42 -2.54 0.87
C PRO A 9 15.76 -2.59 2.25
N GLU A 10 16.42 -2.00 3.25
CA GLU A 10 15.93 -2.01 4.62
C GLU A 10 14.50 -1.45 4.68
N ARG A 11 13.65 -2.20 5.38
CA ARG A 11 12.23 -1.91 5.58
C ARG A 11 12.10 -0.74 6.56
N ASN A 12 12.12 0.49 6.04
CA ASN A 12 12.31 1.64 6.90
C ASN A 12 11.00 2.30 7.36
N SER A 13 9.89 2.14 6.62
CA SER A 13 8.65 2.87 6.92
C SER A 13 7.38 2.27 6.33
N TRP A 14 6.26 2.39 7.06
CA TRP A 14 4.94 1.97 6.61
C TRP A 14 4.41 2.94 5.57
N ALA A 15 4.67 4.24 5.73
CA ALA A 15 4.30 5.26 4.74
C ALA A 15 5.57 5.90 4.18
N SER A 16 5.60 6.08 2.86
CA SER A 16 6.59 6.90 2.15
C SER A 16 5.86 8.02 1.40
N PHE A 17 6.46 9.21 1.43
CA PHE A 17 5.95 10.39 0.77
C PHE A 17 6.88 10.76 -0.38
N GLY A 18 6.37 10.70 -1.60
CA GLY A 18 7.11 11.05 -2.82
C GLY A 18 6.76 12.44 -3.34
N TYR A 19 7.15 12.72 -4.59
CA TYR A 19 6.79 13.96 -5.30
C TYR A 19 5.36 13.94 -5.88
N GLY A 20 4.72 12.77 -5.93
CA GLY A 20 3.36 12.59 -6.45
C GLY A 20 2.26 12.87 -5.43
N PRO A 21 0.98 12.87 -5.86
CA PRO A 21 -0.15 13.05 -4.96
C PRO A 21 -0.33 11.85 -4.03
N GLY A 22 -0.48 12.13 -2.74
CA GLY A 22 -0.68 11.12 -1.70
C GLY A 22 0.62 10.44 -1.26
N ALA A 23 0.45 9.40 -0.44
CA ALA A 23 1.53 8.57 0.06
C ALA A 23 1.43 7.15 -0.51
N THR A 24 2.56 6.47 -0.62
CA THR A 24 2.59 5.02 -0.83
C THR A 24 2.77 4.34 0.53
N VAL A 25 1.89 3.40 0.84
CA VAL A 25 1.95 2.60 2.07
C VAL A 25 2.42 1.18 1.74
N TYR A 26 3.31 0.66 2.56
CA TYR A 26 3.89 -0.68 2.45
C TYR A 26 3.58 -1.52 3.68
N GLY A 27 3.31 -2.81 3.48
CA GLY A 27 3.18 -3.80 4.56
C GLY A 27 3.86 -5.12 4.22
N TYR A 28 4.51 -5.76 5.19
CA TYR A 28 5.37 -6.92 4.99
C TYR A 28 4.89 -8.13 5.80
N PRO A 29 3.93 -8.90 5.29
CA PRO A 29 3.31 -9.95 6.08
C PRO A 29 4.28 -11.11 6.36
N SER A 30 4.01 -11.88 7.41
CA SER A 30 4.81 -13.01 7.87
C SER A 30 5.00 -14.11 6.82
N LYS A 31 4.03 -14.23 5.89
CA LYS A 31 4.09 -15.15 4.75
C LYS A 31 5.10 -14.77 3.65
N GLY A 32 5.88 -13.70 3.83
CA GLY A 32 6.80 -13.15 2.82
C GLY A 32 6.14 -12.08 1.94
N GLY A 33 6.80 -11.66 0.86
CA GLY A 33 6.27 -10.66 -0.08
C GLY A 33 6.00 -9.29 0.56
N ARG A 34 5.20 -8.46 -0.11
CA ARG A 34 4.74 -7.17 0.43
C ARG A 34 3.39 -6.76 -0.15
N TYR A 35 2.64 -5.99 0.63
CA TYR A 35 1.47 -5.24 0.18
C TYR A 35 1.89 -3.81 -0.14
N GLU A 36 1.35 -3.27 -1.23
CA GLU A 36 1.53 -1.88 -1.64
C GLU A 36 0.16 -1.22 -1.82
N LEU A 37 0.02 -0.01 -1.29
CA LEU A 37 -1.16 0.82 -1.46
C LEU A 37 -0.72 2.21 -1.90
N ASP A 38 -0.97 2.51 -3.17
CA ASP A 38 -0.62 3.79 -3.78
C ASP A 38 -1.72 4.83 -3.61
N HIS A 39 -1.37 6.10 -3.79
CA HIS A 39 -2.30 7.23 -3.74
C HIS A 39 -3.13 7.29 -2.44
N CYS A 40 -2.51 6.96 -1.29
CA CYS A 40 -3.15 7.12 0.01
C CYS A 40 -3.24 8.61 0.36
N PHE A 41 -4.47 9.10 0.53
CA PHE A 41 -4.71 10.45 1.02
C PHE A 41 -4.96 10.42 2.53
N GLY A 42 -5.24 11.58 3.13
CA GLY A 42 -5.43 11.69 4.58
C GLY A 42 -6.47 10.72 5.15
N ILE A 43 -7.47 10.37 4.35
CA ILE A 43 -8.54 9.44 4.73
C ILE A 43 -8.01 8.00 4.86
N GLU A 44 -7.27 7.50 3.86
CA GLU A 44 -6.66 6.17 3.94
C GLU A 44 -5.62 6.09 5.06
N LEU A 45 -4.81 7.15 5.22
CA LEU A 45 -3.80 7.22 6.27
C LEU A 45 -4.45 7.21 7.67
N ASP A 46 -5.54 7.95 7.88
CA ASP A 46 -6.32 7.91 9.13
C ASP A 46 -6.83 6.50 9.43
N PHE A 47 -7.42 5.83 8.43
CA PHE A 47 -7.93 4.47 8.60
C PHE A 47 -6.82 3.48 8.98
N LEU A 48 -5.63 3.66 8.43
CA LEU A 48 -4.47 2.83 8.72
C LEU A 48 -3.80 3.16 10.07
N GLY A 49 -4.14 4.33 10.65
CA GLY A 49 -3.53 4.86 11.88
C GLY A 49 -2.14 5.43 11.64
N LEU A 50 -1.89 5.99 10.45
CA LEU A 50 -0.59 6.53 10.04
C LEU A 50 -0.59 8.05 10.10
N ASP A 51 0.58 8.63 10.34
CA ASP A 51 0.73 10.08 10.29
C ASP A 51 0.56 10.60 8.84
N ARG A 52 -0.12 11.74 8.69
CA ARG A 52 -0.46 12.31 7.38
C ARG A 52 0.67 13.09 6.72
N PHE A 53 1.66 13.51 7.50
CA PHE A 53 2.69 14.45 7.07
C PHE A 53 4.11 13.94 7.30
N ASN A 54 4.26 12.89 8.11
CA ASN A 54 5.53 12.32 8.50
C ASN A 54 5.57 10.83 8.19
N THR A 55 6.75 10.39 7.75
CA THR A 55 7.08 8.99 7.61
C THR A 55 6.81 8.24 8.91
N THR A 56 5.94 7.23 8.86
CA THR A 56 5.69 6.35 10.01
C THR A 56 6.66 5.16 9.94
N PRO A 57 7.59 4.99 10.90
CA PRO A 57 8.54 3.88 10.89
C PRO A 57 7.83 2.55 11.15
N HIS A 58 8.45 1.45 10.70
CA HIS A 58 7.99 0.11 11.07
C HIS A 58 8.22 -0.17 12.55
N PRO A 59 7.46 -1.11 13.14
CA PRO A 59 7.82 -1.72 14.40
C PRO A 59 9.26 -2.28 14.31
N PRO A 60 10.16 -1.89 15.23
CA PRO A 60 11.54 -2.36 15.18
C PRO A 60 11.56 -3.88 15.41
N LYS A 61 12.46 -4.61 14.72
CA LYS A 61 12.57 -6.08 14.90
C LYS A 61 12.92 -6.51 16.34
N SER A 62 13.39 -5.58 17.17
CA SER A 62 13.60 -5.79 18.61
C SER A 62 12.31 -5.87 19.42
N ASP A 63 11.20 -5.36 18.89
CA ASP A 63 9.87 -5.52 19.49
C ASP A 63 9.38 -6.95 19.29
N PRO A 64 9.13 -7.75 20.34
CA PRO A 64 8.66 -9.14 20.19
C PRO A 64 7.37 -9.30 19.37
N GLU A 65 6.54 -8.26 19.31
CA GLU A 65 5.26 -8.25 18.58
C GLU A 65 5.36 -7.60 17.20
N TRP A 66 6.57 -7.26 16.72
CA TRP A 66 6.77 -6.53 15.46
C TRP A 66 6.04 -7.19 14.29
N GLN A 67 6.13 -8.51 14.16
CA GLN A 67 5.51 -9.26 13.06
C GLN A 67 3.98 -9.31 13.19
N VAL A 68 3.44 -9.36 14.43
CA VAL A 68 2.00 -9.34 14.68
C VAL A 68 1.42 -7.97 14.31
N LYS A 69 2.12 -6.89 14.67
CA LYS A 69 1.75 -5.52 14.30
C LYS A 69 1.79 -5.33 12.78
N GLU A 70 2.81 -5.89 12.13
CA GLU A 70 2.95 -5.87 10.67
C GLU A 70 1.81 -6.63 9.97
N ASP A 71 1.46 -7.83 10.44
CA ASP A 71 0.36 -8.62 9.87
C ASP A 71 -0.99 -7.93 10.07
N ALA A 72 -1.20 -7.28 11.22
CA ALA A 72 -2.38 -6.47 11.49
C ALA A 72 -2.45 -5.23 10.58
N HIS A 73 -1.31 -4.58 10.30
CA HIS A 73 -1.21 -3.48 9.35
C HIS A 73 -1.58 -3.96 7.93
N CYS A 74 -0.98 -5.06 7.46
CA CYS A 74 -1.31 -5.69 6.17
C CYS A 74 -2.80 -6.06 6.05
N ALA A 75 -3.42 -6.52 7.15
CA ALA A 75 -4.85 -6.83 7.17
C ALA A 75 -5.73 -5.59 6.97
N ARG A 76 -5.32 -4.42 7.49
CA ARG A 76 -6.01 -3.14 7.22
C ARG A 76 -5.79 -2.67 5.79
N MET A 77 -4.56 -2.73 5.28
CA MET A 77 -4.22 -2.37 3.90
C MET A 77 -5.05 -3.15 2.87
N ARG A 78 -5.23 -4.45 3.06
CA ARG A 78 -6.05 -5.29 2.16
C ARG A 78 -7.49 -4.82 2.03
N ARG A 79 -8.06 -4.20 3.08
CA ARG A 79 -9.44 -3.65 3.03
C ARG A 79 -9.54 -2.44 2.12
N LEU A 80 -8.43 -1.77 1.86
CA LEU A 80 -8.32 -0.62 0.96
C LEU A 80 -7.92 -1.03 -0.46
N GLY A 81 -7.83 -2.32 -0.76
CA GLY A 81 -7.44 -2.81 -2.08
C GLY A 81 -5.93 -2.85 -2.31
N ALA A 82 -5.12 -2.92 -1.25
CA ALA A 82 -3.67 -3.01 -1.40
C ALA A 82 -3.26 -4.19 -2.29
N ARG A 83 -2.38 -3.90 -3.25
CA ARG A 83 -1.84 -4.83 -4.23
C ARG A 83 -0.84 -5.75 -3.55
N TRP A 84 -0.88 -7.03 -3.90
CA TRP A 84 0.08 -8.02 -3.42
C TRP A 84 1.25 -8.16 -4.38
N VAL A 85 2.46 -8.00 -3.87
CA VAL A 85 3.71 -8.23 -4.60
C VAL A 85 4.37 -9.51 -4.08
N PRO A 86 4.57 -10.54 -4.92
CA PRO A 86 5.21 -11.78 -4.52
C PRO A 86 6.64 -11.58 -3.97
N PRO A 87 7.14 -12.51 -3.15
CA PRO A 87 8.55 -12.53 -2.80
C PRO A 87 9.42 -12.59 -4.08
N TYR A 88 10.53 -11.83 -4.09
CA TYR A 88 11.51 -11.77 -5.19
C TYR A 88 11.03 -11.13 -6.51
N ASP A 89 9.81 -10.58 -6.53
CA ASP A 89 9.37 -9.72 -7.62
C ASP A 89 9.99 -8.32 -7.44
N ASP A 90 10.71 -7.87 -8.47
CA ASP A 90 11.33 -6.54 -8.49
C ASP A 90 10.32 -5.42 -8.78
N ASP A 91 9.06 -5.78 -9.08
CA ASP A 91 7.94 -4.89 -9.36
C ASP A 91 8.22 -3.90 -10.51
N PHE A 92 9.22 -4.21 -11.34
CA PHE A 92 9.68 -3.33 -12.40
C PHE A 92 8.60 -3.18 -13.48
N GLN A 93 7.95 -4.28 -13.86
CA GLN A 93 6.87 -4.26 -14.84
C GLN A 93 5.73 -3.35 -14.38
N TRP A 94 5.33 -3.41 -13.11
CA TRP A 94 4.29 -2.52 -12.57
C TRP A 94 4.74 -1.06 -12.57
N SER A 95 5.98 -0.81 -12.15
CA SER A 95 6.55 0.54 -12.10
C SER A 95 6.61 1.22 -13.47
N VAL A 96 6.74 0.44 -14.55
CA VAL A 96 6.82 0.94 -15.92
C VAL A 96 5.46 0.97 -16.62
N MET A 97 4.66 -0.10 -16.46
CA MET A 97 3.42 -0.29 -17.20
C MET A 97 2.19 0.23 -16.46
N GLY A 98 2.25 0.32 -15.13
CA GLY A 98 1.13 0.65 -14.28
C GLY A 98 0.03 -0.43 -14.24
N PRO A 99 -1.15 -0.09 -13.68
CA PRO A 99 -2.33 -0.96 -13.66
C PRO A 99 -2.88 -1.23 -15.06
N LYS A 100 -3.39 -2.45 -15.26
CA LYS A 100 -4.18 -2.85 -16.44
C LYS A 100 -5.64 -2.44 -16.26
N ASP A 101 -6.35 -2.22 -17.36
CA ASP A 101 -7.78 -1.85 -17.34
C ASP A 101 -8.67 -2.83 -16.59
N THR A 102 -8.26 -4.10 -16.50
CA THR A 102 -8.97 -5.17 -15.79
C THR A 102 -8.63 -5.26 -14.30
N ASP A 103 -7.60 -4.54 -13.84
CA ASP A 103 -7.18 -4.59 -12.45
C ASP A 103 -8.25 -3.97 -11.55
N THR A 104 -8.39 -4.51 -10.33
CA THR A 104 -9.38 -4.01 -9.38
C THR A 104 -8.96 -2.63 -8.88
N TYR A 105 -9.87 -1.67 -8.96
CA TYR A 105 -9.71 -0.34 -8.42
C TYR A 105 -10.68 -0.13 -7.25
N ILE A 106 -10.12 0.16 -6.07
CA ILE A 106 -10.89 0.42 -4.87
C ILE A 106 -10.61 1.84 -4.39
N ARG A 107 -11.68 2.60 -4.14
CA ARG A 107 -11.63 3.86 -3.40
C ARG A 107 -12.63 3.85 -2.27
N VAL A 108 -12.21 4.42 -1.15
CA VAL A 108 -13.01 4.49 0.07
C VAL A 108 -13.28 5.95 0.42
N GLY A 109 -14.47 6.22 0.94
CA GLY A 109 -14.86 7.55 1.37
C GLY A 109 -15.66 7.49 2.66
N TRP A 110 -15.50 8.49 3.53
CA TRP A 110 -16.24 8.59 4.78
C TRP A 110 -17.18 9.80 4.69
N PRO A 111 -18.48 9.57 4.44
CA PRO A 111 -19.44 10.66 4.40
C PRO A 111 -19.63 11.27 5.80
N ALA A 112 -19.93 12.58 5.86
CA ALA A 112 -20.13 13.29 7.12
C ALA A 112 -21.25 12.72 8.01
N GLY A 113 -22.25 12.05 7.40
CA GLY A 113 -23.33 11.37 8.12
C GLY A 113 -22.94 10.02 8.75
N GLY A 114 -21.67 9.61 8.64
CA GLY A 114 -21.20 8.31 9.11
C GLY A 114 -21.37 7.18 8.09
N GLY A 115 -20.72 6.05 8.35
CA GLY A 115 -20.62 4.92 7.43
C GLY A 115 -19.36 4.98 6.55
N VAL A 116 -19.31 4.11 5.55
CA VAL A 116 -18.22 4.03 4.57
C VAL A 116 -18.80 3.84 3.18
N TRP A 117 -18.28 4.60 2.22
CA TRP A 117 -18.55 4.42 0.80
C TRP A 117 -17.37 3.64 0.20
N VAL A 118 -17.69 2.66 -0.64
CA VAL A 118 -16.70 1.86 -1.35
C VAL A 118 -17.05 1.89 -2.83
N LEU A 119 -16.16 2.46 -3.63
CA LEU A 119 -16.17 2.29 -5.08
C LEU A 119 -15.27 1.08 -5.39
N SER A 120 -15.83 0.05 -6.02
CA SER A 120 -15.10 -1.14 -6.45
C SER A 120 -15.46 -1.42 -7.91
N ILE A 121 -14.57 -1.06 -8.81
CA ILE A 121 -14.73 -1.18 -10.27
C ILE A 121 -13.40 -1.62 -10.88
N THR A 122 -13.31 -1.80 -12.20
CA THR A 122 -12.00 -2.00 -12.82
C THR A 122 -11.26 -0.67 -12.99
N TYR A 123 -9.94 -0.72 -13.10
CA TYR A 123 -9.12 0.47 -13.33
C TYR A 123 -9.51 1.21 -14.63
N GLY A 124 -9.84 0.48 -15.69
CA GLY A 124 -10.31 1.05 -16.94
C GLY A 124 -11.61 1.84 -16.77
N GLU A 125 -12.59 1.27 -16.05
CA GLU A 125 -13.83 1.99 -15.72
C GLU A 125 -13.56 3.22 -14.84
N ALA A 126 -12.60 3.12 -13.92
CA ALA A 126 -12.24 4.23 -13.04
C ALA A 126 -11.60 5.39 -13.81
N TRP A 127 -10.76 5.06 -14.81
CA TRP A 127 -10.16 6.01 -15.73
C TRP A 127 -11.21 6.72 -16.59
N GLU A 128 -12.14 5.97 -17.20
CA GLU A 128 -13.23 6.53 -18.01
C GLU A 128 -14.12 7.51 -17.21
N ARG A 129 -14.27 7.27 -15.90
CA ARG A 129 -15.08 8.10 -15.00
C ARG A 129 -14.29 9.25 -14.36
N GLY A 130 -12.99 9.36 -14.62
CA GLY A 130 -12.11 10.37 -14.00
C GLY A 130 -11.94 10.19 -12.49
N THR A 131 -12.07 8.96 -12.01
CA THR A 131 -11.91 8.61 -10.59
C THR A 131 -10.58 7.96 -10.27
N ALA A 132 -9.82 7.52 -11.29
CA ALA A 132 -8.46 6.97 -11.17
C ALA A 132 -7.41 8.07 -10.98
#